data_AF-A0A932DXV3-F1
#
_entry.id   AF-A0A932DXV3-F1
#
_cell.length_a   1.000
_cell.length_b   1.000
_cell.length_c   1.000
_cell.angle_alpha   90.00
_cell.angle_beta   90.00
_cell.angle_gamma   90.00
#
_symmetry.space_group_name_H-M   'P 1'
#
loop_
_entity.id
_entity.type
_entity.pdbx_description
1 polymer ?
#
loop_
_entity_poly.entity_id
_entity_poly.type
_entity_poly.pdbx_seq_one_letter_code
_entity_poly.pdbx_strand_id
1 'polypeptide(L)' 'MKNGMTMKQKEGLSFYVDFVVKLKNGRIGLFDTKSGITAEVAGLKSDGSQKYIKEENKKGKNLFGGIFVPKSGSF' A
#
# COMPACT_ATOMS: atom_id res chain seq x y z
N MET A 1 5.46 40.22 5.87
CA MET A 1 6.07 39.61 4.65
C MET A 1 6.04 38.09 4.82
N LYS A 2 5.91 37.35 3.71
CA LYS A 2 5.21 36.05 3.59
C LYS A 2 5.89 34.83 4.26
N ASN A 3 5.02 34.01 4.88
CA ASN A 3 5.04 32.56 5.13
C ASN A 3 6.26 31.76 4.63
N GLY A 4 7.09 31.30 5.56
CA GLY A 4 7.97 30.14 5.37
C GLY A 4 7.18 28.84 5.53
N MET A 5 6.32 28.52 4.56
CA MET A 5 5.86 27.14 4.42
C MET A 5 7.05 26.30 3.98
N THR A 6 7.64 25.57 4.93
CA THR A 6 8.53 24.47 4.62
C THR A 6 7.81 23.55 3.65
N MET A 7 8.32 23.49 2.42
CA MET A 7 7.94 22.49 1.44
C MET A 7 8.38 21.13 1.99
N LYS A 8 7.61 20.55 2.93
CA LYS A 8 7.61 19.12 3.13
C LYS A 8 7.30 18.57 1.75
N GLN A 9 8.28 17.94 1.12
CA GLN A 9 8.08 17.15 -0.08
C GLN A 9 6.88 16.24 0.20
N LYS A 10 5.73 16.63 -0.35
CA LYS A 10 4.53 15.80 -0.41
C LYS A 10 4.78 14.83 -1.56
N GLU A 11 5.90 14.11 -1.51
CA GLU A 11 6.13 12.98 -2.40
C GLU A 11 5.01 12.00 -2.08
N GLY A 12 4.05 11.92 -3.01
CA GLY A 12 2.98 10.96 -2.92
C GLY A 12 3.62 9.60 -2.71
N LEU A 13 3.28 8.94 -1.60
CA LEU A 13 3.73 7.59 -1.26
C LEU A 13 3.33 6.66 -2.40
N SER A 14 4.19 6.60 -3.41
CA SER A 14 3.97 5.81 -4.61
C SER A 14 4.21 4.37 -4.24
N PHE A 15 3.27 3.50 -4.58
CA PHE A 15 3.34 2.09 -4.30
C PHE A 15 3.05 1.31 -5.58
N TYR A 16 3.63 0.12 -5.66
CA TYR A 16 3.35 -0.87 -6.70
C TYR A 16 2.79 -2.11 -6.01
N VAL A 17 2.01 -2.88 -6.75
CA VAL A 17 1.45 -4.16 -6.31
C VAL A 17 1.81 -5.23 -7.32
N ASP A 18 2.08 -6.43 -6.84
CA ASP A 18 2.38 -7.58 -7.69
C ASP A 18 1.10 -8.19 -8.25
N PHE A 19 0.02 -8.15 -7.47
CA PHE A 19 -1.26 -8.75 -7.84
C PHE A 19 -2.44 -7.80 -7.62
N VAL A 20 -3.33 -7.79 -8.61
CA VAL A 20 -4.66 -7.20 -8.53
C VAL A 20 -5.69 -8.32 -8.75
N VAL A 21 -6.57 -8.54 -7.77
CA VAL A 21 -7.53 -9.65 -7.80
C VAL A 21 -8.94 -9.12 -7.68
N LYS A 22 -9.84 -9.48 -8.59
CA LYS A 22 -11.27 -9.17 -8.48
C LYS A 22 -12.05 -10.38 -8.00
N LEU A 23 -12.72 -10.27 -6.86
CA LEU A 23 -13.61 -11.30 -6.34
C LEU A 23 -14.96 -11.27 -7.04
N LYS A 24 -15.67 -12.41 -7.06
CA LYS A 24 -17.01 -12.53 -7.66
C LYS A 24 -18.03 -11.54 -7.06
N ASN A 25 -17.87 -11.17 -5.78
CA ASN A 25 -18.71 -10.18 -5.10
C ASN A 25 -18.32 -8.71 -5.40
N GLY A 26 -17.45 -8.47 -6.38
CA GLY A 26 -17.06 -7.13 -6.82
C GLY A 26 -15.95 -6.47 -6.01
N ARG A 27 -15.45 -7.10 -4.93
CA ARG A 27 -14.29 -6.60 -4.17
C ARG A 27 -13.01 -6.69 -4.99
N ILE A 28 -12.12 -5.70 -4.86
CA ILE A 28 -10.81 -5.68 -5.54
C ILE A 28 -9.70 -5.74 -4.49
N GLY A 29 -8.85 -6.76 -4.59
CA GLY A 29 -7.68 -6.98 -3.77
C GLY A 29 -6.41 -6.40 -4.41
N LEU A 30 -5.60 -5.68 -3.64
CA LEU A 30 -4.30 -5.11 -4.04
C LEU A 30 -3.20 -5.71 -3.16
N PHE A 31 -2.29 -6.50 -3.76
CA PHE A 31 -1.31 -7.27 -2.99
C PHE A 31 0.10 -7.10 -3.50
N ASP A 32 1.02 -6.98 -2.55
CA ASP A 32 2.46 -6.83 -2.77
C ASP A 32 3.18 -7.95 -2.01
N THR A 33 4.11 -8.64 -2.66
CA THR A 33 4.92 -9.69 -2.04
C THR A 33 6.24 -9.09 -1.59
N LYS A 34 6.77 -9.61 -0.48
CA LYS A 34 8.09 -9.23 0.01
C LYS A 34 8.92 -10.48 0.21
N SER A 35 10.04 -10.59 -0.48
CA SER A 35 11.07 -11.58 -0.21
C SER A 35 12.12 -11.01 0.75
N GLY A 36 12.49 -11.75 1.80
CA GLY A 36 13.61 -11.42 2.70
C GLY A 36 13.22 -10.81 4.06
N ILE A 37 14.19 -10.74 4.96
CA ILE A 37 14.08 -10.14 6.29
C ILE A 37 14.43 -8.66 6.17
N THR A 38 13.42 -7.80 6.16
CA THR A 38 13.47 -6.54 6.91
C THR A 38 12.07 -5.97 6.97
N ALA A 39 11.31 -6.44 7.96
CA ALA A 39 10.06 -5.83 8.37
C ALA A 39 10.24 -4.32 8.70
N GLU A 40 11.45 -3.90 9.07
CA GLU A 40 11.83 -2.50 9.33
C GLU A 40 11.91 -1.60 8.08
N VAL A 41 12.31 -2.13 6.92
CA VAL A 41 12.42 -1.33 5.67
C VAL A 41 11.07 -1.32 4.91
N ALA A 42 10.15 -2.20 5.25
CA ALA A 42 8.85 -2.36 4.59
C ALA A 42 7.79 -1.29 4.97
N GLY A 43 8.00 -0.55 6.07
CA GLY A 43 6.98 0.36 6.63
C GLY A 43 6.49 1.42 5.64
N LEU A 44 7.42 2.15 5.01
CA LEU A 44 7.07 3.33 4.19
C LEU A 44 6.26 2.99 2.92
N LYS A 45 6.50 1.83 2.28
CA LYS A 45 5.74 1.39 1.09
C LYS A 45 4.37 0.81 1.45
N SER A 46 4.30 0.09 2.57
CA SER A 46 3.03 -0.41 3.12
C SER A 46 2.06 0.73 3.41
N ASP A 47 2.57 1.84 3.97
CA ASP A 47 1.78 3.01 4.31
C ASP A 47 1.12 3.68 3.10
N GLY A 48 1.79 3.70 1.95
CA GLY A 48 1.24 4.24 0.70
C GLY A 48 0.04 3.44 0.20
N SER A 49 0.16 2.11 0.14
CA SER A 49 -0.91 1.20 -0.29
C SER A 49 -2.12 1.27 0.64
N GLN A 50 -1.88 1.22 1.96
CA GLN A 50 -2.96 1.28 2.95
C GLN A 50 -3.69 2.63 2.94
N LYS A 51 -2.95 3.73 2.76
CA LYS A 51 -3.55 5.05 2.61
C LYS A 51 -4.45 5.11 1.37
N TYR A 52 -3.98 4.62 0.23
CA TYR A 52 -4.78 4.59 -1.00
C TYR A 52 -6.06 3.79 -0.83
N ILE A 53 -5.97 2.56 -0.31
CA ILE A 53 -7.15 1.70 -0.04
C ILE A 53 -8.17 2.46 0.81
N LYS A 54 -7.72 3.09 1.91
CA LYS A 54 -8.58 3.85 2.81
C LYS A 54 -9.23 5.06 2.12
N GLU A 55 -8.47 5.83 1.36
CA GLU A 55 -8.97 7.04 0.68
C GLU A 55 -9.96 6.71 -0.44
N GLU A 56 -9.72 5.64 -1.20
CA GLU A 56 -10.59 5.23 -2.28
C GLU A 56 -11.87 4.54 -1.78
N ASN A 57 -11.80 3.80 -0.67
CA ASN A 57 -13.00 3.25 -0.04
C ASN A 57 -13.93 4.34 0.50
N LYS A 58 -13.39 5.48 0.95
CA LYS A 58 -14.21 6.67 1.27
C LYS A 58 -14.95 7.24 0.06
N LYS A 59 -14.46 6.97 -1.16
CA LYS A 59 -15.10 7.35 -2.43
C LYS A 59 -16.05 6.27 -2.96
N GLY A 60 -16.34 5.24 -2.17
CA GLY A 60 -17.25 4.16 -2.54
C GLY A 60 -16.61 3.01 -3.32
N LYS A 61 -15.27 2.98 -3.47
CA LYS A 61 -14.61 1.75 -3.93
C LYS A 61 -14.69 0.66 -2.85
N ASN A 62 -14.48 -0.58 -3.26
CA ASN A 62 -14.52 -1.76 -2.39
C ASN A 62 -13.18 -2.51 -2.43
N LEU A 63 -12.13 -1.80 -2.03
CA LEU A 63 -10.74 -2.25 -2.06
C LEU A 63 -10.35 -2.93 -0.74
N PHE A 64 -9.48 -3.92 -0.84
CA PHE A 64 -8.78 -4.54 0.29
C PHE A 64 -7.38 -4.97 -0.16
N GLY A 65 -6.48 -5.31 0.75
CA GLY A 65 -5.12 -5.62 0.36
C GLY A 65 -4.13 -5.71 1.51
N GLY A 66 -2.89 -6.05 1.18
CA GLY A 66 -1.82 -6.20 2.15
C GLY A 66 -0.54 -6.75 1.54
N ILE A 67 0.45 -6.91 2.41
CA ILE A 67 1.75 -7.47 2.05
C ILE A 67 1.76 -8.96 2.39
N PHE A 68 2.13 -9.80 1.44
CA PHE A 68 2.43 -11.21 1.68
C PHE A 68 3.91 -11.39 1.98
N VAL A 69 4.20 -11.98 3.15
CA VAL A 69 5.55 -12.33 3.57
C VAL A 69 5.65 -13.86 3.59
N PRO A 70 6.58 -14.47 2.83
CA PRO A 70 6.84 -15.89 2.90
C PRO A 70 7.19 -16.28 4.34
N LYS A 71 6.50 -17.28 4.87
CA LYS A 71 6.91 -17.90 6.13
C LYS A 71 8.17 -18.72 5.86
N SER A 72 9.14 -18.68 6.77
CA SER A 72 10.39 -19.44 6.65
C SER A 72 10.13 -20.89 6.21
N GLY A 73 10.76 -21.30 5.11
CA GLY A 73 10.62 -22.64 4.53
C GLY A 73 9.44 -22.85 3.57
N SER A 74 8.71 -21.79 3.17
CA SER A 74 7.65 -21.87 2.16
C SER A 74 8.17 -21.44 0.78
N PHE A 75 8.89 -22.33 0.09
CA PHE A 75 9.15 -22.28 -1.36
C PHE A 75 9.14 -23.69 -1.93
#